data_AF-A0A9W8LR27-F1
#
_entry.id   AF-A0A9W8LR27-F1
#
_cell.length_a   1.000
_cell.length_b   1.000
_cell.length_c   1.000
_cell.angle_alpha   90.00
_cell.angle_beta   90.00
_cell.angle_gamma   90.00
#
_symmetry.space_group_name_H-M   'P 1'
#
loop_
_entity.id
_entity.type
_entity.pdbx_description
1 polymer ?
#
loop_
_entity_poly.entity_id
_entity_poly.type
_entity_poly.pdbx_seq_one_letter_code
_entity_poly.pdbx_strand_id
1 'polypeptide(L)'
;MKETPQGVSVVKCGIGSVNWNEHYHPRLLQHVSDVNQATTQTYFFARYILLQEFSKGLSDDLSYIKKSFFQQIYMALTSGNSNSTDAPGTLKARELIATYLEGYMGTGFSKVQLERPGASSNVEARRMVTAYKNNISCHFGEQLRRVVNVLMKVHTRVSEIRKKLKGKPGQTRKSINAACREQVYEPVQHLKEAIRSRTPDTTDLDDFALEQLAKLQGVLSAYKDDYKFRKDDHYYDVKAAPLNHLKAYYQLAVLLEKEHKASIQPFPIRRSWIPAHTLIDLPVLRANILDRTKEPHTVFDRNEKDPKKAWSKVLDMQSAPMKDKHKHEFQGSAFTDGVSICIIHKTDTEVERCHNQYQKHTNNTAGPASDLVSASASDLASASASVSASASVPNSKPKGKRKYKRKPKDDASDDDSEEKPEFQYINKLTPDELSKFD
;
A
#
# COMPACT_ATOMS: atom_id res chain seq x y z
N MET A 1 -10.54 -10.26 13.75
CA MET A 1 -11.01 -8.85 13.70
C MET A 1 -9.90 -7.95 14.24
N LYS A 2 -9.45 -6.92 13.50
CA LYS A 2 -8.53 -5.91 14.06
C LYS A 2 -9.33 -5.02 15.00
N GLU A 3 -8.91 -4.92 16.27
CA GLU A 3 -9.50 -4.02 17.25
C GLU A 3 -9.55 -2.59 16.68
N THR A 4 -10.72 -1.98 16.70
CA THR A 4 -10.90 -0.56 16.41
C THR A 4 -10.03 0.22 17.41
N PRO A 5 -9.26 1.24 16.97
CA PRO A 5 -8.51 2.07 17.91
C PRO A 5 -9.46 2.60 18.99
N GLN A 6 -9.09 2.50 20.27
CA GLN A 6 -9.94 2.82 21.44
C GLN A 6 -10.61 4.23 21.43
N GLY A 7 -10.31 5.11 20.47
CA GLY A 7 -10.90 6.44 20.31
C GLY A 7 -11.64 6.72 19.00
N VAL A 8 -11.81 5.74 18.10
CA VAL A 8 -12.53 5.92 16.82
C VAL A 8 -13.61 4.85 16.67
N SER A 9 -14.84 5.29 16.34
CA SER A 9 -15.94 4.42 15.96
C SER A 9 -16.39 4.73 14.53
N VAL A 10 -16.74 3.70 13.76
CA VAL A 10 -17.20 3.84 12.38
C VAL A 10 -18.57 3.19 12.23
N VAL A 11 -19.53 3.93 11.68
CA VAL A 11 -20.85 3.43 11.35
C VAL A 11 -20.99 3.37 9.84
N LYS A 12 -21.16 2.16 9.28
CA LYS A 12 -21.43 1.95 7.85
C LYS A 12 -22.91 1.71 7.64
N CYS A 13 -23.52 2.44 6.70
CA CYS A 13 -24.92 2.30 6.34
C CYS A 13 -25.16 2.71 4.87
N GLY A 14 -26.39 2.51 4.37
CA GLY A 14 -26.79 3.03 3.06
C GLY A 14 -27.01 4.53 3.13
N ILE A 15 -26.85 5.23 2.01
CA ILE A 15 -27.05 6.69 1.96
C ILE A 15 -28.49 7.11 2.31
N GLY A 16 -29.47 6.27 2.00
CA GLY A 16 -30.85 6.47 2.44
C GLY A 16 -31.04 6.41 3.96
N SER A 17 -30.18 5.70 4.69
CA SER A 17 -30.27 5.59 6.16
C SER A 17 -29.90 6.88 6.90
N VAL A 18 -29.23 7.83 6.22
CA VAL A 18 -28.90 9.16 6.75
C VAL A 18 -29.79 10.25 6.17
N ASN A 19 -30.85 9.89 5.44
CA ASN A 19 -31.75 10.80 4.73
C ASN A 19 -30.97 11.88 3.97
N TRP A 20 -30.04 11.44 3.11
CA TRP A 20 -29.26 12.38 2.31
C TRP A 20 -30.20 13.26 1.47
N ASN A 21 -29.95 14.56 1.47
CA ASN A 21 -30.79 15.51 0.77
C ASN A 21 -30.67 15.31 -0.76
N GLU A 22 -31.78 14.92 -1.38
CA GLU A 22 -31.89 14.63 -2.81
C GLU A 22 -31.42 15.79 -3.69
N HIS A 23 -31.59 17.04 -3.25
CA HIS A 23 -31.09 18.21 -3.99
C HIS A 23 -29.56 18.18 -4.18
N TYR A 24 -28.82 17.68 -3.19
CA TYR A 24 -27.36 17.60 -3.24
C TYR A 24 -26.84 16.23 -3.71
N HIS A 25 -27.70 15.23 -3.87
CA HIS A 25 -27.30 13.87 -4.24
C HIS A 25 -26.60 13.78 -5.62
N PRO A 26 -27.07 14.45 -6.69
CA PRO A 26 -26.34 14.46 -7.98
C PRO A 26 -24.92 15.02 -7.87
N ARG A 27 -24.71 16.06 -7.04
CA ARG A 27 -23.39 16.65 -6.82
C ARG A 27 -22.48 15.72 -6.04
N LEU A 28 -23.02 14.99 -5.08
CA LEU A 28 -22.29 13.94 -4.39
C LEU A 28 -21.79 12.88 -5.38
N LEU A 29 -22.67 12.35 -6.22
CA LEU A 29 -22.33 11.33 -7.21
C LEU A 29 -21.27 11.82 -8.19
N GLN A 30 -21.41 13.06 -8.68
CA GLN A 30 -20.44 13.69 -9.56
C GLN A 30 -19.07 13.81 -8.86
N HIS A 31 -19.03 14.34 -7.63
CA HIS A 31 -17.79 14.46 -6.87
C HIS A 31 -17.11 13.11 -6.62
N VAL A 32 -17.87 12.08 -6.24
CA VAL A 32 -17.34 10.72 -6.05
C VAL A 32 -16.77 10.18 -7.36
N SER A 33 -17.47 10.38 -8.49
CA SER A 33 -17.01 9.98 -9.81
C SER A 33 -15.69 10.66 -10.17
N ASP A 34 -15.62 11.99 -10.04
CA ASP A 34 -14.45 12.79 -10.40
C ASP A 34 -13.23 12.42 -9.56
N VAL A 35 -13.39 12.25 -8.25
CA VAL A 35 -12.28 11.82 -7.38
C VAL A 35 -11.78 10.42 -7.76
N ASN A 36 -12.68 9.49 -8.05
CA ASN A 36 -12.28 8.13 -8.45
C ASN A 36 -11.61 8.12 -9.84
N GLN A 37 -12.08 8.94 -10.78
CA GLN A 37 -11.46 9.11 -12.09
C GLN A 37 -10.07 9.73 -11.96
N ALA A 38 -9.92 10.83 -11.22
CA ALA A 38 -8.65 11.50 -10.99
C ALA A 38 -7.65 10.56 -10.29
N THR A 39 -8.12 9.78 -9.31
CA THR A 39 -7.30 8.77 -8.63
C THR A 39 -6.81 7.70 -9.60
N THR A 40 -7.69 7.20 -10.47
CA THR A 40 -7.35 6.17 -11.46
C THR A 40 -6.32 6.68 -12.46
N GLN A 41 -6.53 7.88 -13.00
CA GLN A 41 -5.55 8.51 -13.90
C GLN A 41 -4.22 8.79 -13.19
N THR A 42 -4.23 9.15 -11.91
CA THR A 42 -3.00 9.35 -11.12
C THR A 42 -2.19 8.05 -11.00
N TYR A 43 -2.84 6.90 -10.77
CA TYR A 43 -2.15 5.60 -10.80
C TYR A 43 -1.54 5.31 -12.18
N PHE A 44 -2.31 5.54 -13.26
CA PHE A 44 -1.84 5.29 -14.61
C PHE A 44 -0.68 6.20 -15.00
N PHE A 45 -0.76 7.50 -14.69
CA PHE A 45 0.31 8.42 -15.01
C PHE A 45 1.57 8.17 -14.15
N ALA A 46 1.40 7.85 -12.86
CA ALA A 46 2.52 7.41 -12.01
C ALA A 46 3.19 6.16 -12.58
N ARG A 47 2.42 5.16 -13.03
CA ARG A 47 2.95 3.98 -13.71
C ARG A 47 3.68 4.36 -15.00
N TYR A 48 3.12 5.24 -15.82
CA TYR A 48 3.73 5.71 -17.06
C TYR A 48 5.10 6.35 -16.80
N ILE A 49 5.18 7.29 -15.85
CA ILE A 49 6.44 7.94 -15.45
C ILE A 49 7.46 6.88 -15.01
N LEU A 50 7.07 6.00 -14.08
CA LEU A 50 7.99 5.01 -13.52
C LEU A 50 8.50 4.00 -14.55
N LEU A 51 7.64 3.59 -15.49
CA LEU A 51 8.06 2.72 -16.60
C LEU A 51 9.10 3.40 -17.49
N GLN A 52 8.91 4.68 -17.81
CA GLN A 52 9.85 5.46 -18.62
C GLN A 52 11.18 5.69 -17.89
N GLU A 53 11.12 6.05 -16.61
CA GLU A 53 12.31 6.27 -15.78
C GLU A 53 13.13 4.99 -15.62
N PHE A 54 12.46 3.84 -15.42
CA PHE A 54 13.13 2.56 -15.24
C PHE A 54 13.66 1.98 -16.55
N SER A 55 12.97 2.17 -17.67
CA SER A 55 13.43 1.68 -18.97
C SER A 55 14.66 2.44 -19.48
N LYS A 56 14.75 3.74 -19.20
CA LYS A 56 15.90 4.58 -19.58
C LYS A 56 17.06 4.49 -18.59
N GLY A 57 16.91 3.77 -17.48
CA GLY A 57 17.93 3.66 -16.43
C GLY A 57 18.21 4.97 -15.69
N LEU A 58 17.31 5.96 -15.75
CA LEU A 58 17.58 7.33 -15.29
C LEU A 58 17.46 7.52 -13.77
N SER A 59 16.90 6.55 -13.06
CA SER A 59 16.65 6.70 -11.63
C SER A 59 17.04 5.47 -10.82
N ASP A 60 18.08 5.62 -10.01
CA ASP A 60 18.42 4.72 -8.90
C ASP A 60 17.88 5.24 -7.56
N ASP A 61 17.49 6.52 -7.50
CA ASP A 61 16.94 7.13 -6.29
C ASP A 61 15.42 7.16 -6.30
N LEU A 62 14.79 6.18 -5.63
CA LEU A 62 13.34 6.13 -5.45
C LEU A 62 12.83 7.00 -4.30
N SER A 63 13.69 7.82 -3.68
CA SER A 63 13.33 8.65 -2.53
C SER A 63 12.27 9.71 -2.84
N TYR A 64 12.04 10.02 -4.12
CA TYR A 64 11.00 10.95 -4.56
C TYR A 64 9.59 10.33 -4.56
N ILE A 65 9.44 9.01 -4.57
CA ILE A 65 8.15 8.31 -4.58
C ILE A 65 7.51 8.38 -3.19
N LYS A 66 7.03 9.57 -2.84
CA LYS A 66 6.40 9.91 -1.57
C LYS A 66 5.02 10.47 -1.81
N LYS A 67 4.33 10.84 -0.73
CA LYS A 67 3.00 11.46 -0.79
C LYS A 67 3.00 12.68 -1.74
N SER A 68 4.04 13.51 -1.68
CA SER A 68 4.16 14.70 -2.53
C SER A 68 4.16 14.36 -4.01
N PHE A 69 4.85 13.30 -4.44
CA PHE A 69 4.87 12.85 -5.84
C PHE A 69 3.47 12.55 -6.37
N PHE A 70 2.72 11.66 -5.69
CA PHE A 70 1.35 11.34 -6.10
C PHE A 70 0.41 12.54 -6.01
N GLN A 71 0.60 13.41 -5.01
CA GLN A 71 -0.18 14.63 -4.87
C GLN A 71 0.04 15.57 -6.06
N GLN A 72 1.28 15.79 -6.49
CA GLN A 72 1.58 16.64 -7.64
C GLN A 72 1.05 16.04 -8.95
N ILE A 73 1.13 14.72 -9.14
CA ILE A 73 0.53 14.03 -10.30
C ILE A 73 -0.98 14.29 -10.32
N TYR A 74 -1.64 14.08 -9.19
CA TYR A 74 -3.08 14.30 -9.06
C TYR A 74 -3.45 15.75 -9.40
N MET A 75 -2.70 16.74 -8.90
CA MET A 75 -2.93 18.15 -9.24
C MET A 75 -2.75 18.44 -10.74
N ALA A 76 -1.70 17.90 -11.36
CA ALA A 76 -1.42 18.11 -12.78
C ALA A 76 -2.54 17.56 -13.71
N LEU A 77 -3.22 16.50 -13.26
CA LEU A 77 -4.31 15.84 -13.98
C LEU A 77 -5.70 16.42 -13.69
N THR A 78 -5.80 17.41 -12.81
CA THR A 78 -7.07 18.08 -12.48
C THR A 78 -7.10 19.52 -12.97
N SER A 79 -8.26 19.99 -13.41
CA SER A 79 -8.43 21.33 -14.00
C SER A 79 -8.57 22.47 -12.98
N GLY A 80 -8.55 22.17 -11.68
CA GLY A 80 -8.73 23.18 -10.63
C GLY A 80 -7.51 24.09 -10.46
N ASN A 81 -7.72 25.41 -10.38
CA ASN A 81 -6.67 26.39 -10.04
C ASN A 81 -5.95 25.99 -8.75
N SER A 82 -4.74 25.44 -8.87
CA SER A 82 -3.85 25.24 -7.75
C SER A 82 -2.91 26.44 -7.64
N ASN A 83 -3.33 27.48 -6.92
CA ASN A 83 -2.38 28.42 -6.34
C ASN A 83 -1.64 27.70 -5.20
N SER A 84 -0.77 26.74 -5.53
CA SER A 84 0.09 26.11 -4.54
C SER A 84 1.39 26.88 -4.47
N THR A 85 1.61 27.55 -3.34
CA THR A 85 2.87 28.17 -2.95
C THR A 85 4.04 27.19 -3.08
N ASP A 86 5.17 27.71 -3.57
CA ASP A 86 6.36 26.95 -3.92
C ASP A 86 7.08 26.38 -2.71
N ALA A 87 6.69 25.17 -2.31
CA ALA A 87 7.50 24.38 -1.39
C ALA A 87 8.68 23.76 -2.16
N PRO A 88 9.95 24.04 -1.79
CA PRO A 88 11.14 23.57 -2.52
C PRO A 88 11.18 22.05 -2.75
N GLY A 89 10.63 21.27 -1.82
CA GLY A 89 10.55 19.80 -1.93
C GLY A 89 9.57 19.27 -3.00
N THR A 90 8.82 20.13 -3.68
CA THR A 90 7.87 19.75 -4.74
C THR A 90 8.39 20.03 -6.15
N LEU A 91 9.46 20.83 -6.29
CA LEU A 91 9.98 21.26 -7.59
C LEU A 91 10.41 20.08 -8.46
N LYS A 92 11.29 19.20 -7.93
CA LYS A 92 11.77 18.00 -8.64
C LYS A 92 10.63 17.08 -9.12
N ALA A 93 9.58 16.95 -8.31
CA ALA A 93 8.41 16.15 -8.70
C ALA A 93 7.65 16.81 -9.85
N ARG A 94 7.46 18.14 -9.81
CA ARG A 94 6.79 18.89 -10.89
C ARG A 94 7.59 18.88 -12.19
N GLU A 95 8.91 19.04 -12.12
CA GLU A 95 9.79 18.96 -13.29
C GLU A 95 9.66 17.59 -13.97
N LEU A 96 9.78 16.51 -13.17
CA LEU A 96 9.61 15.14 -13.67
C LEU A 96 8.22 14.94 -14.30
N ILE A 97 7.17 15.43 -13.64
CA ILE A 97 5.80 15.35 -14.16
C ILE A 97 5.66 16.12 -15.46
N ALA A 98 6.20 17.34 -15.55
CA ALA A 98 6.13 18.18 -16.73
C ALA A 98 6.81 17.50 -17.94
N THR A 99 7.95 16.82 -17.73
CA THR A 99 8.64 16.05 -18.78
C THR A 99 7.75 14.98 -19.42
N TYR A 100 6.86 14.35 -18.65
CA TYR A 100 6.06 13.21 -19.12
C TYR A 100 4.59 13.54 -19.40
N LEU A 101 4.10 14.71 -18.99
CA LEU A 101 2.69 15.06 -19.04
C LEU A 101 2.16 15.08 -20.47
N GLU A 102 2.84 15.77 -21.39
CA GLU A 102 2.39 15.87 -22.77
C GLU A 102 2.28 14.49 -23.44
N GLY A 103 3.32 13.66 -23.30
CA GLY A 103 3.32 12.30 -23.84
C GLY A 103 2.22 11.42 -23.23
N TYR A 104 1.94 11.56 -21.94
CA TYR A 104 0.82 10.87 -21.30
C TYR A 104 -0.54 11.35 -21.80
N MET A 105 -0.75 12.66 -21.92
CA MET A 105 -2.01 13.24 -22.43
C MET A 105 -2.26 12.84 -23.89
N GLY A 106 -1.19 12.68 -24.69
CA GLY A 106 -1.25 12.17 -26.06
C GLY A 106 -1.81 10.74 -26.20
N THR A 107 -1.95 9.98 -25.10
CA THR A 107 -2.58 8.65 -25.11
C THR A 107 -4.12 8.68 -25.10
N GLY A 108 -4.74 9.87 -25.06
CA GLY A 108 -6.19 10.06 -25.13
C GLY A 108 -6.88 10.33 -23.78
N PHE A 109 -6.13 10.46 -22.68
CA PHE A 109 -6.69 10.89 -21.39
C PHE A 109 -6.92 12.40 -21.37
N SER A 110 -8.04 12.81 -20.75
CA SER A 110 -8.35 14.23 -20.49
C SER A 110 -8.24 14.54 -19.00
N LYS A 111 -7.90 15.80 -18.69
CA LYS A 111 -7.90 16.28 -17.30
C LYS A 111 -9.28 16.16 -16.68
N VAL A 112 -9.32 15.80 -15.41
CA VAL A 112 -10.57 15.67 -14.65
C VAL A 112 -10.99 17.03 -14.12
N GLN A 113 -12.26 17.39 -14.33
CA GLN A 113 -12.84 18.60 -13.79
C GLN A 113 -13.14 18.39 -12.31
N LEU A 114 -12.27 18.89 -11.43
CA LEU A 114 -12.43 18.75 -9.99
C LEU A 114 -12.13 20.08 -9.31
N GLU A 115 -13.13 20.65 -8.65
CA GLU A 115 -12.99 21.91 -7.95
C GLU A 115 -12.22 21.72 -6.63
N ARG A 116 -11.24 22.62 -6.39
CA ARG A 116 -10.37 22.62 -5.19
C ARG A 116 -9.82 21.21 -4.87
N PRO A 117 -9.05 20.60 -5.77
CA PRO A 117 -8.67 19.19 -5.67
C PRO A 117 -7.68 18.92 -4.51
N GLY A 118 -7.11 19.96 -3.89
CA GLY A 118 -6.09 19.87 -2.84
C GLY A 118 -6.44 19.02 -1.62
N ALA A 119 -7.71 18.99 -1.18
CA ALA A 119 -8.13 18.14 -0.06
C ALA A 119 -8.13 16.65 -0.46
N SER A 120 -8.78 16.33 -1.59
CA SER A 120 -8.84 14.96 -2.14
C SER A 120 -7.46 14.41 -2.48
N SER A 121 -6.58 15.22 -3.08
CA SER A 121 -5.24 14.78 -3.48
C SER A 121 -4.37 14.42 -2.29
N ASN A 122 -4.49 15.13 -1.17
CA ASN A 122 -3.77 14.81 0.05
C ASN A 122 -4.13 13.42 0.61
N VAL A 123 -5.42 13.07 0.57
CA VAL A 123 -5.94 11.79 1.07
C VAL A 123 -5.58 10.66 0.12
N GLU A 124 -5.89 10.83 -1.17
CA GLU A 124 -5.65 9.82 -2.19
C GLU A 124 -4.16 9.56 -2.39
N ALA A 125 -3.29 10.58 -2.34
CA ALA A 125 -1.85 10.39 -2.40
C ALA A 125 -1.31 9.54 -1.24
N ARG A 126 -1.84 9.71 -0.01
CA ARG A 126 -1.47 8.85 1.13
C ARG A 126 -1.92 7.41 0.91
N ARG A 127 -3.11 7.20 0.36
CA ARG A 127 -3.65 5.88 0.01
C ARG A 127 -2.78 5.22 -1.06
N MET A 128 -2.36 5.95 -2.08
CA MET A 128 -1.47 5.46 -3.15
C MET A 128 -0.11 5.01 -2.61
N VAL A 129 0.57 5.85 -1.82
CA VAL A 129 1.86 5.46 -1.21
C VAL A 129 1.69 4.19 -0.38
N THR A 130 0.62 4.10 0.40
CA THR A 130 0.31 2.90 1.20
C THR A 130 0.06 1.68 0.31
N ALA A 131 -0.67 1.84 -0.80
CA ALA A 131 -0.93 0.76 -1.76
C ALA A 131 0.37 0.24 -2.38
N TYR A 132 1.28 1.13 -2.77
CA TYR A 132 2.61 0.75 -3.28
C TYR A 132 3.41 -0.01 -2.23
N LYS A 133 3.50 0.52 -1.00
CA LYS A 133 4.20 -0.14 0.11
C LYS A 133 3.65 -1.54 0.36
N ASN A 134 2.33 -1.67 0.43
CA ASN A 134 1.65 -2.93 0.71
C ASN A 134 1.84 -3.93 -0.43
N ASN A 135 1.68 -3.50 -1.68
CA ASN A 135 1.88 -4.36 -2.86
C ASN A 135 3.27 -5.00 -2.84
N ILE A 136 4.32 -4.18 -2.63
CA ILE A 136 5.69 -4.66 -2.59
C ILE A 136 5.92 -5.55 -1.36
N SER A 137 5.52 -5.08 -0.18
CA SER A 137 5.68 -5.82 1.09
C SER A 137 5.03 -7.19 1.03
N CYS A 138 3.84 -7.30 0.45
CA CYS A 138 3.06 -8.53 0.41
C CYS A 138 3.57 -9.51 -0.65
N HIS A 139 4.01 -9.02 -1.82
CA HIS A 139 4.17 -9.90 -2.99
C HIS A 139 5.62 -10.05 -3.47
N PHE A 140 6.53 -9.12 -3.18
CA PHE A 140 7.89 -9.16 -3.74
C PHE A 140 8.62 -10.49 -3.47
N GLY A 141 8.69 -10.91 -2.20
CA GLY A 141 9.42 -12.13 -1.83
C GLY A 141 8.83 -13.41 -2.42
N GLU A 142 7.50 -13.48 -2.54
CA GLU A 142 6.83 -14.61 -3.21
C GLU A 142 7.13 -14.62 -4.71
N GLN A 143 7.06 -13.46 -5.37
CA GLN A 143 7.35 -13.37 -6.80
C GLN A 143 8.82 -13.63 -7.10
N LEU A 144 9.76 -13.23 -6.23
CA LEU A 144 11.17 -13.59 -6.37
C LEU A 144 11.36 -15.12 -6.34
N ARG A 145 10.74 -15.81 -5.38
CA ARG A 145 10.78 -17.29 -5.31
C ARG A 145 10.16 -17.93 -6.56
N ARG A 146 9.06 -17.37 -7.06
CA ARG A 146 8.43 -17.83 -8.31
C ARG A 146 9.38 -17.68 -9.49
N VAL A 147 10.05 -16.55 -9.63
CA VAL A 147 11.05 -16.31 -10.69
C VAL A 147 12.19 -17.31 -10.59
N VAL A 148 12.76 -17.52 -9.39
CA VAL A 148 13.82 -18.53 -9.19
C VAL A 148 13.34 -19.93 -9.63
N ASN A 149 12.12 -20.32 -9.26
CA ASN A 149 11.56 -21.61 -9.68
C ASN A 149 11.40 -21.72 -11.21
N VAL A 150 11.05 -20.62 -11.88
CA VAL A 150 10.94 -20.55 -13.35
C VAL A 150 12.32 -20.72 -13.98
N LEU A 151 13.31 -19.93 -13.56
CA LEU A 151 14.68 -19.97 -14.11
C LEU A 151 15.31 -21.34 -13.90
N MET A 152 15.11 -21.93 -12.71
CA MET A 152 15.63 -23.25 -12.37
C MET A 152 14.85 -24.40 -13.04
N LYS A 153 13.82 -24.11 -13.84
CA LYS A 153 12.99 -25.07 -14.58
C LYS A 153 12.43 -26.18 -13.69
N VAL A 154 12.01 -25.84 -12.46
CA VAL A 154 11.64 -26.81 -11.42
C VAL A 154 10.60 -27.81 -11.91
N HIS A 155 9.51 -27.34 -12.52
CA HIS A 155 8.43 -28.21 -13.00
C HIS A 155 8.91 -29.18 -14.09
N THR A 156 9.70 -28.70 -15.05
CA THR A 156 10.22 -29.51 -16.16
C THR A 156 11.17 -30.59 -15.64
N ARG A 157 12.17 -30.21 -14.82
CA ARG A 157 13.15 -31.14 -14.27
C ARG A 157 12.53 -32.22 -13.40
N VAL A 158 11.57 -31.84 -12.53
CA VAL A 158 10.84 -32.81 -11.69
C VAL A 158 10.04 -33.78 -12.57
N SER A 159 9.39 -33.29 -13.62
CA SER A 159 8.64 -34.13 -14.56
C SER A 159 9.55 -35.12 -15.29
N GLU A 160 10.71 -34.67 -15.76
CA GLU A 160 11.71 -35.50 -16.45
C GLU A 160 12.27 -36.60 -15.52
N ILE A 161 12.63 -36.27 -14.29
CA ILE A 161 13.12 -37.26 -13.31
C ILE A 161 12.05 -38.31 -13.04
N ARG A 162 10.80 -37.87 -12.81
CA ARG A 162 9.68 -38.79 -12.58
C ARG A 162 9.43 -39.69 -13.79
N LYS A 163 9.46 -39.16 -15.01
CA LYS A 163 9.32 -39.95 -16.24
C LYS A 163 10.47 -40.95 -16.42
N LYS A 164 11.72 -40.52 -16.21
CA LYS A 164 12.93 -41.35 -16.37
C LYS A 164 13.01 -42.52 -15.37
N LEU A 165 12.42 -42.38 -14.19
CA LEU A 165 12.50 -43.38 -13.12
C LEU A 165 11.22 -44.22 -12.95
N LYS A 166 10.09 -43.78 -13.49
CA LYS A 166 8.82 -44.52 -13.41
C LYS A 166 8.94 -45.84 -14.17
N GLY A 167 8.57 -46.95 -13.53
CA GLY A 167 8.55 -48.29 -14.13
C GLY A 167 9.90 -49.00 -14.20
N LYS A 168 11.00 -48.39 -13.70
CA LYS A 168 12.30 -49.07 -13.62
C LYS A 168 12.36 -50.04 -12.43
N PRO A 169 12.96 -51.24 -12.59
CA PRO A 169 13.12 -52.20 -11.50
C PRO A 169 13.85 -51.58 -10.31
N GLY A 170 13.37 -51.83 -9.09
CA GLY A 170 13.98 -51.31 -7.85
C GLY A 170 13.72 -49.83 -7.54
N GLN A 171 13.06 -49.07 -8.43
CA GLN A 171 12.71 -47.67 -8.17
C GLN A 171 11.39 -47.58 -7.41
N THR A 172 11.45 -47.05 -6.18
CA THR A 172 10.29 -46.80 -5.35
C THR A 172 9.88 -45.33 -5.44
N ARG A 173 8.65 -44.99 -5.03
CA ARG A 173 8.22 -43.59 -4.94
C ARG A 173 9.15 -42.77 -4.02
N LYS A 174 9.72 -43.39 -2.99
CA LYS A 174 10.66 -42.76 -2.06
C LYS A 174 11.99 -42.43 -2.75
N SER A 175 12.55 -43.33 -3.55
CA SER A 175 13.80 -43.06 -4.29
C SER A 175 13.60 -41.98 -5.36
N ILE A 176 12.44 -41.97 -6.05
CA ILE A 176 12.11 -40.90 -7.02
C ILE A 176 12.02 -39.53 -6.33
N ASN A 177 11.39 -39.45 -5.16
CA ASN A 177 11.29 -38.21 -4.40
C ASN A 177 12.66 -37.75 -3.86
N ALA A 178 13.51 -38.68 -3.42
CA ALA A 178 14.88 -38.38 -3.01
C ALA A 178 15.69 -37.80 -4.18
N ALA A 179 15.60 -38.40 -5.36
CA ALA A 179 16.26 -37.88 -6.57
C ALA A 179 15.74 -36.48 -6.95
N CYS A 180 14.43 -36.22 -6.86
CA CYS A 180 13.89 -34.87 -7.10
C CYS A 180 14.41 -33.85 -6.07
N ARG A 181 14.59 -34.27 -4.82
CA ARG A 181 15.11 -33.41 -3.75
C ARG A 181 16.54 -33.01 -4.03
N GLU A 182 17.42 -33.99 -4.21
CA GLU A 182 18.85 -33.80 -4.44
C GLU A 182 19.13 -33.05 -5.75
N GLN A 183 18.49 -33.46 -6.85
CA GLN A 183 18.82 -32.93 -8.18
C GLN A 183 18.05 -31.66 -8.55
N VAL A 184 17.02 -31.24 -7.79
CA VAL A 184 16.21 -30.06 -8.13
C VAL A 184 15.97 -29.17 -6.93
N TYR A 185 15.36 -29.69 -5.86
CA TYR A 185 14.92 -28.83 -4.77
C TYR A 185 16.07 -28.26 -3.92
N GLU A 186 17.15 -29.02 -3.70
CA GLU A 186 18.32 -28.55 -2.96
C GLU A 186 19.09 -27.46 -3.72
N PRO A 187 19.46 -27.62 -5.01
CA PRO A 187 20.07 -26.53 -5.79
C PRO A 187 19.20 -25.26 -5.85
N VAL A 188 17.88 -25.43 -5.99
CA VAL A 188 16.93 -24.30 -5.95
C VAL A 188 16.94 -23.60 -4.60
N GLN A 189 17.07 -24.36 -3.51
CA GLN A 189 17.11 -23.82 -2.16
C GLN A 189 18.44 -23.08 -1.91
N HIS A 190 19.57 -23.62 -2.38
CA HIS A 190 20.86 -22.93 -2.30
C HIS A 190 20.81 -21.60 -3.05
N LEU A 191 20.26 -21.58 -4.27
CA LEU A 191 20.10 -20.31 -5.01
C LEU A 191 19.18 -19.33 -4.28
N LYS A 192 18.09 -19.78 -3.67
CA LYS A 192 17.20 -18.93 -2.87
C LYS A 192 17.88 -18.35 -1.63
N GLU A 193 18.77 -19.12 -1.01
CA GLU A 193 19.54 -18.70 0.16
C GLU A 193 20.63 -17.72 -0.23
N ALA A 194 21.35 -18.00 -1.33
CA ALA A 194 22.36 -17.12 -1.91
C ALA A 194 21.81 -15.71 -2.16
N ILE A 195 20.62 -15.59 -2.75
CA ILE A 195 20.02 -14.28 -3.06
C ILE A 195 19.32 -13.61 -1.87
N ARG A 196 19.49 -14.10 -0.63
CA ARG A 196 18.94 -13.42 0.55
C ARG A 196 19.63 -12.08 0.79
N SER A 197 20.94 -12.06 0.67
CA SER A 197 21.76 -10.86 0.69
C SER A 197 21.81 -10.21 -0.69
N ARG A 198 22.32 -8.98 -0.74
CA ARG A 198 22.53 -8.27 -2.02
C ARG A 198 23.72 -8.83 -2.80
N THR A 199 24.73 -9.30 -2.09
CA THR A 199 25.95 -9.93 -2.63
C THR A 199 25.84 -11.43 -2.41
N PRO A 200 25.36 -12.19 -3.42
CA PRO A 200 25.01 -13.58 -3.22
C PRO A 200 26.24 -14.42 -2.84
N ASP A 201 26.07 -15.29 -1.86
CA ASP A 201 27.07 -16.32 -1.57
C ASP A 201 26.96 -17.43 -2.62
N THR A 202 28.02 -17.61 -3.40
CA THR A 202 28.05 -18.56 -4.51
C THR A 202 28.69 -19.90 -4.16
N THR A 203 29.14 -20.08 -2.91
CA THR A 203 29.94 -21.24 -2.48
C THR A 203 29.24 -22.58 -2.74
N ASP A 204 27.93 -22.65 -2.50
CA ASP A 204 27.14 -23.88 -2.61
C ASP A 204 26.32 -23.99 -3.91
N LEU A 205 26.61 -23.16 -4.92
CA LEU A 205 25.89 -23.13 -6.19
C LEU A 205 26.55 -24.03 -7.24
N ASP A 206 25.73 -24.84 -7.92
CA ASP A 206 26.15 -25.58 -9.10
C ASP A 206 26.25 -24.67 -10.35
N ASP A 207 26.91 -25.14 -11.41
CA ASP A 207 27.11 -24.37 -12.64
C ASP A 207 25.79 -23.87 -13.24
N PHE A 208 24.74 -24.68 -13.16
CA PHE A 208 23.42 -24.31 -13.66
C PHE A 208 22.78 -23.19 -12.83
N ALA A 209 22.89 -23.23 -11.50
CA ALA A 209 22.43 -22.19 -10.60
C ALA A 209 23.23 -20.90 -10.77
N LEU A 210 24.53 -20.97 -11.02
CA LEU A 210 25.37 -19.81 -11.35
C LEU A 210 24.92 -19.14 -12.65
N GLU A 211 24.60 -19.93 -13.68
CA GLU A 211 24.03 -19.40 -14.94
C GLU A 211 22.69 -18.69 -14.69
N GLN A 212 21.81 -19.29 -13.88
CA GLN A 212 20.53 -18.66 -13.56
C GLN A 212 20.68 -17.43 -12.65
N LEU A 213 21.68 -17.40 -11.77
CA LEU A 213 22.02 -16.24 -10.95
C LEU A 213 22.43 -15.06 -11.82
N ALA A 214 23.21 -15.29 -12.87
CA ALA A 214 23.60 -14.24 -13.82
C ALA A 214 22.38 -13.55 -14.47
N LYS A 215 21.29 -14.29 -14.72
CA LYS A 215 20.03 -13.71 -15.22
C LYS A 215 19.31 -12.83 -14.19
N LEU A 216 19.52 -13.08 -12.90
CA LEU A 216 18.97 -12.26 -11.81
C LEU A 216 19.78 -10.97 -11.57
N GLN A 217 20.91 -10.78 -12.27
CA GLN A 217 21.77 -9.63 -12.04
C GLN A 217 21.05 -8.29 -12.17
N GLY A 218 20.13 -8.15 -13.14
CA GLY A 218 19.32 -6.93 -13.29
C GLY A 218 18.42 -6.62 -12.08
N VAL A 219 18.01 -7.64 -11.32
CA VAL A 219 17.25 -7.49 -10.08
C VAL A 219 18.16 -7.06 -8.93
N LEU A 220 19.36 -7.64 -8.84
CA LEU A 220 20.34 -7.35 -7.78
C LEU A 220 21.02 -6.00 -7.98
N SER A 221 21.18 -5.55 -9.22
CA SER A 221 21.71 -4.23 -9.58
C SER A 221 20.64 -3.13 -9.60
N ALA A 222 19.39 -3.45 -9.24
CA ALA A 222 18.30 -2.47 -9.18
C ALA A 222 18.35 -1.56 -7.95
N TYR A 223 19.30 -1.81 -7.04
CA TYR A 223 19.53 -1.02 -5.83
C TYR A 223 20.76 -0.14 -6.03
N LYS A 224 20.82 0.99 -5.31
CA LYS A 224 22.01 1.85 -5.28
C LYS A 224 23.24 1.06 -4.82
N ASP A 225 24.42 1.46 -5.29
CA ASP A 225 25.68 0.79 -4.98
C ASP A 225 25.99 0.69 -3.49
N ASP A 226 25.58 1.68 -2.70
CA ASP A 226 25.74 1.74 -1.25
C ASP A 226 24.57 1.14 -0.44
N TYR A 227 23.53 0.63 -1.12
CA TYR A 227 22.35 0.11 -0.44
C TYR A 227 22.65 -1.21 0.29
N LYS A 228 22.35 -1.24 1.60
CA LYS A 228 22.50 -2.41 2.46
C LYS A 228 21.13 -2.89 2.94
N PHE A 229 20.83 -4.16 2.73
CA PHE A 229 19.62 -4.77 3.28
C PHE A 229 19.69 -4.80 4.80
N ARG A 230 18.59 -4.41 5.45
CA ARG A 230 18.48 -4.55 6.91
C ARG A 230 18.57 -6.02 7.29
N LYS A 231 19.40 -6.33 8.30
CA LYS A 231 19.74 -7.70 8.71
C LYS A 231 20.35 -8.55 7.60
N ASP A 232 20.88 -7.91 6.56
CA ASP A 232 21.41 -8.58 5.37
C ASP A 232 20.41 -9.55 4.70
N ASP A 233 19.12 -9.23 4.80
CA ASP A 233 18.03 -10.10 4.33
C ASP A 233 16.97 -9.27 3.61
N HIS A 234 16.79 -9.52 2.31
CA HIS A 234 15.78 -8.80 1.52
C HIS A 234 14.35 -9.07 2.01
N TYR A 235 14.03 -10.21 2.63
CA TYR A 235 12.70 -10.49 3.17
C TYR A 235 12.39 -9.61 4.36
N TYR A 236 13.40 -9.30 5.17
CA TYR A 236 13.25 -8.36 6.26
C TYR A 236 13.23 -6.92 5.74
N ASP A 237 14.14 -6.59 4.83
CA ASP A 237 14.27 -5.24 4.27
C ASP A 237 13.01 -4.81 3.51
N VAL A 238 12.39 -5.70 2.74
CA VAL A 238 11.19 -5.38 1.97
C VAL A 238 9.99 -5.02 2.84
N LYS A 239 9.92 -5.53 4.08
CA LYS A 239 8.89 -5.13 5.05
C LYS A 239 9.22 -3.79 5.69
N ALA A 240 10.49 -3.50 5.89
CA ALA A 240 10.96 -2.30 6.59
C ALA A 240 11.05 -1.07 5.67
N ALA A 241 11.43 -1.25 4.41
CA ALA A 241 11.65 -0.21 3.42
C ALA A 241 11.14 -0.61 2.01
N PRO A 242 9.85 -1.00 1.86
CA PRO A 242 9.31 -1.60 0.64
C PRO A 242 9.57 -0.80 -0.64
N LEU A 243 9.48 0.53 -0.61
CA LEU A 243 9.63 1.35 -1.82
C LEU A 243 11.03 1.24 -2.45
N ASN A 244 12.06 0.92 -1.67
CA ASN A 244 13.41 0.72 -2.20
C ASN A 244 13.52 -0.54 -3.08
N HIS A 245 12.57 -1.47 -2.98
CA HIS A 245 12.51 -2.69 -3.79
C HIS A 245 11.65 -2.53 -5.04
N LEU A 246 11.04 -1.36 -5.31
CA LEU A 246 10.13 -1.20 -6.44
C LEU A 246 10.80 -1.42 -7.80
N LYS A 247 12.04 -0.90 -7.98
CA LYS A 247 12.81 -1.12 -9.22
C LYS A 247 13.19 -2.59 -9.38
N ALA A 248 13.64 -3.25 -8.32
CA ALA A 248 13.90 -4.69 -8.32
C ALA A 248 12.63 -5.49 -8.65
N TYR A 249 11.47 -5.07 -8.11
CA TYR A 249 10.20 -5.72 -8.39
C TYR A 249 9.78 -5.58 -9.86
N TYR A 250 10.04 -4.42 -10.46
CA TYR A 250 9.88 -4.21 -11.89
C TYR A 250 10.81 -5.09 -12.73
N GLN A 251 12.08 -5.24 -12.33
CA GLN A 251 13.03 -6.12 -13.03
C GLN A 251 12.60 -7.59 -13.01
N LEU A 252 11.93 -8.05 -11.93
CA LEU A 252 11.30 -9.38 -11.91
C LEU A 252 10.20 -9.53 -12.97
N ALA A 253 9.43 -8.47 -13.24
CA ALA A 253 8.40 -8.49 -14.27
C ALA A 253 9.03 -8.62 -15.66
N VAL A 254 10.04 -7.80 -15.94
CA VAL A 254 10.81 -7.84 -17.19
C VAL A 254 11.44 -9.21 -17.40
N LEU A 255 11.97 -9.83 -16.34
CA LEU A 255 12.59 -11.14 -16.44
C LEU A 255 11.57 -12.26 -16.75
N LEU A 256 10.37 -12.22 -16.15
CA LEU A 256 9.30 -13.17 -16.48
C LEU A 256 8.83 -13.01 -17.93
N GLU A 257 8.74 -11.78 -18.43
CA GLU A 257 8.38 -11.52 -19.83
C GLU A 257 9.43 -12.08 -20.80
N LYS A 258 10.72 -11.92 -20.50
CA LYS A 258 11.82 -12.52 -21.27
C LYS A 258 11.79 -14.05 -21.28
N GLU A 259 11.34 -14.66 -20.18
CA GLU A 259 11.18 -16.12 -20.06
C GLU A 259 9.81 -16.61 -20.59
N HIS A 260 9.07 -15.75 -21.31
CA HIS A 260 7.74 -16.02 -21.87
C HIS A 260 6.75 -16.59 -20.85
N LYS A 261 6.81 -16.09 -19.61
CA LYS A 261 5.88 -16.44 -18.53
C LYS A 261 4.91 -15.31 -18.25
N ALA A 262 3.78 -15.65 -17.63
CA ALA A 262 2.81 -14.67 -17.16
C ALA A 262 3.50 -13.65 -16.23
N SER A 263 3.50 -12.40 -16.68
CA SER A 263 4.12 -11.26 -15.99
C SER A 263 3.44 -10.99 -14.64
N ILE A 264 4.04 -10.08 -13.89
CA ILE A 264 3.56 -9.61 -12.57
C ILE A 264 3.23 -8.13 -12.67
N GLN A 265 2.52 -7.60 -11.67
CA GLN A 265 2.16 -6.19 -11.62
C GLN A 265 2.85 -5.49 -10.43
N PRO A 266 4.03 -4.86 -10.65
CA PRO A 266 4.75 -4.12 -9.62
C PRO A 266 4.04 -2.85 -9.18
N PHE A 267 3.28 -2.24 -10.10
CA PHE A 267 2.61 -0.96 -9.88
C PHE A 267 1.14 -1.19 -9.54
N PRO A 268 0.67 -0.82 -8.34
CA PRO A 268 -0.73 -0.93 -7.99
C PRO A 268 -1.63 -0.19 -8.99
N ILE A 269 -2.71 -0.84 -9.37
CA ILE A 269 -3.78 -0.28 -10.18
C ILE A 269 -5.10 -0.62 -9.49
N ARG A 270 -6.10 0.26 -9.62
CA ARG A 270 -7.46 -0.05 -9.17
C ARG A 270 -8.01 -1.22 -9.99
N ARG A 271 -8.41 -2.30 -9.31
CA ARG A 271 -8.95 -3.52 -9.92
C ARG A 271 -10.47 -3.53 -10.05
N SER A 272 -11.14 -2.57 -9.42
CA SER A 272 -12.60 -2.47 -9.36
C SER A 272 -13.08 -1.31 -10.22
N TRP A 273 -14.13 -1.56 -11.00
CA TRP A 273 -14.92 -0.54 -11.70
C TRP A 273 -15.85 0.22 -10.75
N ILE A 274 -16.17 -0.37 -9.59
CA ILE A 274 -17.00 0.24 -8.56
C ILE A 274 -16.17 1.35 -7.88
N PRO A 275 -16.70 2.58 -7.78
CA PRO A 275 -16.08 3.68 -7.05
C PRO A 275 -15.68 3.25 -5.63
N ALA A 276 -14.47 3.62 -5.22
CA ALA A 276 -14.09 3.46 -3.82
C ALA A 276 -14.67 4.61 -3.00
N HIS A 277 -14.76 4.39 -1.69
CA HIS A 277 -15.23 5.43 -0.79
C HIS A 277 -14.26 6.63 -0.76
N THR A 278 -14.78 7.78 -1.16
CA THR A 278 -14.12 9.09 -1.17
C THR A 278 -14.32 9.78 0.17
N LEU A 279 -13.29 10.44 0.70
CA LEU A 279 -13.42 11.27 1.91
C LEU A 279 -14.18 12.55 1.56
N ILE A 280 -15.21 12.83 2.33
CA ILE A 280 -15.86 14.14 2.39
C ILE A 280 -15.58 14.68 3.78
N ASP A 281 -14.71 15.68 3.85
CA ASP A 281 -14.50 16.51 5.03
C ASP A 281 -15.23 17.85 4.85
N LEU A 282 -15.17 18.73 5.85
CA LEU A 282 -15.82 20.04 5.76
C LEU A 282 -15.35 20.87 4.55
N PRO A 283 -14.05 21.01 4.26
CA PRO A 283 -13.60 21.69 3.05
C PRO A 283 -14.20 21.11 1.75
N VAL A 284 -14.21 19.78 1.60
CA VAL A 284 -14.75 19.11 0.41
C VAL A 284 -16.26 19.30 0.32
N LEU A 285 -17.00 19.06 1.41
CA LEU A 285 -18.44 19.28 1.50
C LEU A 285 -18.78 20.71 1.06
N ARG A 286 -18.05 21.69 1.59
CA ARG A 286 -18.27 23.10 1.28
C ARG A 286 -17.98 23.41 -0.17
N ALA A 287 -16.87 22.94 -0.71
CA ALA A 287 -16.40 23.33 -2.03
C ALA A 287 -17.12 22.60 -3.18
N ASN A 288 -17.36 21.30 -3.03
CA ASN A 288 -17.78 20.42 -4.12
C ASN A 288 -19.25 19.98 -4.04
N ILE A 289 -19.89 20.15 -2.88
CA ILE A 289 -21.28 19.71 -2.66
C ILE A 289 -22.17 20.94 -2.41
N LEU A 290 -21.73 21.86 -1.54
CA LEU A 290 -22.51 23.03 -1.10
C LEU A 290 -22.25 24.34 -1.92
N ASP A 291 -21.01 24.72 -2.25
CA ASP A 291 -20.64 25.92 -3.05
C ASP A 291 -20.99 25.73 -4.55
N ARG A 292 -21.19 26.77 -5.38
CA ARG A 292 -21.62 28.18 -5.23
C ARG A 292 -21.78 28.79 -6.64
N THR A 293 -22.92 29.42 -6.96
CA THR A 293 -23.09 30.54 -7.95
C THR A 293 -24.54 30.75 -8.41
N LYS A 294 -25.48 29.81 -8.20
CA LYS A 294 -26.81 29.89 -8.85
C LYS A 294 -28.03 30.06 -7.94
N GLU A 295 -27.88 30.08 -6.62
CA GLU A 295 -29.06 30.21 -5.74
C GLU A 295 -29.07 31.54 -4.97
N PRO A 296 -30.08 32.41 -5.22
CA PRO A 296 -30.26 33.68 -4.49
C PRO A 296 -30.65 33.50 -3.01
N HIS A 297 -30.92 32.27 -2.55
CA HIS A 297 -31.64 32.04 -1.28
C HIS A 297 -30.88 31.28 -0.21
N THR A 298 -29.66 30.79 -0.46
CA THR A 298 -28.85 30.14 0.58
C THR A 298 -27.60 30.95 0.89
N VAL A 299 -27.69 31.81 1.89
CA VAL A 299 -26.51 32.41 2.53
C VAL A 299 -25.76 31.28 3.24
N PHE A 300 -24.89 30.58 2.51
CA PHE A 300 -23.92 29.70 3.12
C PHE A 300 -22.86 30.58 3.78
N ASP A 301 -22.90 30.66 5.12
CA ASP A 301 -21.81 31.25 5.88
C ASP A 301 -20.55 30.38 5.72
N ARG A 302 -19.61 30.88 4.91
CA ARG A 302 -18.31 30.23 4.71
C ARG A 302 -17.52 30.10 6.01
N ASN A 303 -17.85 30.90 7.02
CA ASN A 303 -17.22 30.93 8.33
C ASN A 303 -17.91 30.03 9.36
N GLU A 304 -18.96 29.28 8.99
CA GLU A 304 -19.57 28.31 9.90
C GLU A 304 -18.47 27.34 10.38
N LYS A 305 -18.21 27.31 11.69
CA LYS A 305 -17.17 26.47 12.29
C LYS A 305 -17.74 25.17 12.79
N ASP A 306 -19.03 25.10 13.08
CA ASP A 306 -19.68 23.89 13.55
C ASP A 306 -19.82 22.87 12.41
N PRO A 307 -19.16 21.70 12.52
CA PRO A 307 -19.33 20.64 11.55
C PRO A 307 -20.78 20.15 11.45
N LYS A 308 -21.48 20.00 12.59
CA LYS A 308 -22.84 19.43 12.64
C LYS A 308 -23.82 20.31 11.85
N LYS A 309 -23.70 21.63 11.96
CA LYS A 309 -24.52 22.60 11.20
C LYS A 309 -24.23 22.68 9.70
N ALA A 310 -22.99 22.41 9.27
CA ALA A 310 -22.68 22.30 7.84
C ALA A 310 -23.26 21.02 7.24
N TRP A 311 -23.11 19.90 7.96
CA TRP A 311 -23.59 18.59 7.52
C TRP A 311 -25.12 18.44 7.58
N SER A 312 -25.80 19.14 8.48
CA SER A 312 -27.28 19.12 8.57
C SER A 312 -28.00 19.59 7.30
N LYS A 313 -27.29 20.25 6.37
CA LYS A 313 -27.83 20.65 5.06
C LYS A 313 -27.95 19.49 4.08
N VAL A 314 -27.07 18.48 4.22
CA VAL A 314 -26.98 17.36 3.28
C VAL A 314 -27.46 16.05 3.88
N LEU A 315 -27.55 15.92 5.20
CA LEU A 315 -28.02 14.70 5.85
C LEU A 315 -28.76 15.01 7.16
N ASP A 316 -29.58 14.06 7.59
CA ASP A 316 -30.32 14.15 8.84
C ASP A 316 -29.42 13.80 10.03
N MET A 317 -29.06 14.83 10.80
CA MET A 317 -28.25 14.70 12.02
C MET A 317 -28.95 13.93 13.14
N GLN A 318 -30.27 13.74 13.07
CA GLN A 318 -31.06 12.98 14.05
C GLN A 318 -31.21 11.50 13.68
N SER A 319 -30.79 11.12 12.47
CA SER A 319 -30.83 9.74 12.00
C SER A 319 -30.01 8.81 12.90
N ALA A 320 -30.42 7.55 13.01
CA ALA A 320 -29.76 6.57 13.88
C ALA A 320 -28.24 6.44 13.66
N PRO A 321 -27.70 6.51 12.42
CA PRO A 321 -26.26 6.48 12.19
C PRO A 321 -25.48 7.71 12.69
N MET A 322 -26.16 8.86 12.83
CA MET A 322 -25.57 10.13 13.26
C MET A 322 -25.60 10.34 14.77
N LYS A 323 -26.39 9.55 15.52
CA LYS A 323 -26.47 9.65 16.98
C LYS A 323 -25.10 9.35 17.61
N ASP A 324 -24.70 10.23 18.52
CA ASP A 324 -23.47 10.10 19.28
C ASP A 324 -23.49 8.79 20.11
N LYS A 325 -22.35 8.11 20.19
CA LYS A 325 -22.22 6.81 20.86
C LYS A 325 -21.25 6.90 22.03
N HIS A 326 -21.80 6.96 23.24
CA HIS A 326 -21.02 7.19 24.46
C HIS A 326 -20.15 8.45 24.34
N LYS A 327 -18.83 8.33 24.40
CA LYS A 327 -17.87 9.42 24.26
C LYS A 327 -17.48 9.73 22.81
N HIS A 328 -18.10 9.07 21.83
CA HIS A 328 -17.76 9.25 20.42
C HIS A 328 -18.78 10.15 19.76
N GLU A 329 -18.29 11.24 19.19
CA GLU A 329 -19.10 12.21 18.45
C GLU A 329 -18.67 12.34 17.01
N PHE A 330 -19.61 12.74 16.15
CA PHE A 330 -19.31 13.06 14.76
C PHE A 330 -18.48 14.34 14.64
N GLN A 331 -17.32 14.23 13.99
CA GLN A 331 -16.34 15.33 13.84
C GLN A 331 -16.25 15.88 12.40
N GLY A 332 -17.31 15.72 11.60
CA GLY A 332 -17.40 16.38 10.28
C GLY A 332 -16.69 15.67 9.13
N SER A 333 -16.51 14.34 9.20
CA SER A 333 -15.89 13.55 8.14
C SER A 333 -16.64 12.27 7.88
N ALA A 334 -16.94 12.01 6.61
CA ALA A 334 -17.55 10.76 6.16
C ALA A 334 -16.84 10.23 4.92
N PHE A 335 -16.93 8.92 4.70
CA PHE A 335 -16.45 8.25 3.50
C PHE A 335 -17.65 7.70 2.73
N THR A 336 -17.73 7.91 1.41
CA THR A 336 -18.87 7.44 0.61
C THR A 336 -18.47 7.11 -0.82
N ASP A 337 -19.12 6.10 -1.38
CA ASP A 337 -19.05 5.72 -2.80
C ASP A 337 -20.29 6.20 -3.58
N GLY A 338 -21.15 7.01 -2.97
CA GLY A 338 -22.40 7.49 -3.55
C GLY A 338 -23.61 6.60 -3.24
N VAL A 339 -23.40 5.35 -2.80
CA VAL A 339 -24.48 4.41 -2.45
C VAL A 339 -24.48 4.10 -0.96
N SER A 340 -23.30 3.92 -0.39
CA SER A 340 -23.06 3.65 1.01
C SER A 340 -22.19 4.74 1.65
N ILE A 341 -22.40 4.97 2.95
CA ILE A 341 -21.69 5.97 3.72
C ILE A 341 -21.13 5.36 5.00
N CYS A 342 -19.87 5.71 5.30
CA CYS A 342 -19.17 5.39 6.53
C CYS A 342 -18.95 6.70 7.31
N ILE A 343 -19.65 6.84 8.43
CA ILE A 343 -19.56 7.99 9.31
C ILE A 343 -18.49 7.72 10.37
N ILE A 344 -17.59 8.68 10.58
CA ILE A 344 -16.52 8.57 11.56
C ILE A 344 -16.89 9.35 12.81
N HIS A 345 -16.95 8.64 13.93
CA HIS A 345 -17.10 9.22 15.26
C HIS A 345 -15.78 9.12 16.01
N LYS A 346 -15.42 10.15 16.78
CA LYS A 346 -14.16 10.20 17.55
C LYS A 346 -14.44 10.67 18.97
N THR A 347 -13.60 10.23 19.90
CA THR A 347 -13.55 10.80 21.24
C THR A 347 -12.77 12.11 21.27
N ASP A 348 -13.05 12.97 22.26
CA ASP A 348 -12.32 14.23 22.45
C ASP A 348 -10.81 14.01 22.55
N THR A 349 -10.39 12.98 23.27
CA THR A 349 -8.98 12.58 23.40
C THR A 349 -8.34 12.27 22.04
N GLU A 350 -9.08 11.60 21.15
CA GLU A 350 -8.59 11.29 19.81
C GLU A 350 -8.56 12.53 18.90
N VAL A 351 -9.50 13.45 19.09
CA VAL A 351 -9.50 14.76 18.40
C VAL A 351 -8.28 15.58 18.80
N GLU A 352 -8.01 15.71 20.11
CA GLU A 352 -6.81 16.38 20.63
C GLU A 352 -5.53 15.73 20.13
N ARG A 353 -5.46 14.40 20.12
CA ARG A 353 -4.31 13.65 19.58
C ARG A 353 -4.07 13.99 18.10
N CYS A 354 -5.13 13.98 17.29
CA CYS A 354 -5.05 14.37 15.87
C CYS A 354 -4.56 15.81 15.71
N HIS A 355 -5.07 16.73 16.54
CA HIS A 355 -4.69 18.14 16.51
C HIS A 355 -3.22 18.35 16.87
N ASN A 356 -2.75 17.72 17.95
CA ASN A 356 -1.36 17.79 18.39
C ASN A 356 -0.40 17.18 17.37
N GLN A 357 -0.80 16.08 16.72
CA GLN A 357 0.00 15.47 15.65
C GLN A 357 0.08 16.39 14.42
N TYR A 358 -1.03 17.04 14.06
CA TYR A 358 -1.05 18.02 12.97
C TYR A 358 -0.12 19.20 13.27
N GLN A 359 -0.21 19.80 14.46
CA GLN A 359 0.65 20.91 14.87
C GLN A 359 2.14 20.55 14.87
N LYS A 360 2.50 19.35 15.35
CA LYS A 360 3.89 18.85 15.26
C LYS A 360 4.37 18.75 13.81
N HIS A 361 3.52 18.28 12.90
CA HIS A 361 3.86 18.22 11.49
C HIS A 361 3.98 19.60 10.84
N THR A 362 3.08 20.55 11.16
CA THR A 362 3.18 21.92 10.61
C THR A 362 4.42 22.64 11.11
N ASN A 363 4.74 22.52 12.40
CA ASN A 363 5.91 23.16 13.01
C ASN A 363 7.23 22.55 12.51
N ASN A 364 7.26 21.25 12.19
CA ASN A 364 8.44 20.62 11.58
C ASN A 364 8.59 20.88 10.07
N THR A 365 7.55 21.38 9.39
CA THR A 365 7.60 21.68 7.95
C THR A 365 7.81 23.18 7.69
N ALA A 366 7.59 24.04 8.69
CA ALA A 366 8.09 25.41 8.71
C ALA A 366 9.56 25.37 9.18
N GLY A 367 10.51 25.50 8.25
CA GLY A 367 11.92 25.71 8.60
C GLY A 367 12.11 26.99 9.45
N PRO A 368 13.23 27.12 10.18
CA PRO A 368 13.43 28.22 11.11
C PRO A 368 13.68 29.50 10.31
N ALA A 369 12.66 30.33 10.21
CA ALA A 369 12.77 31.71 9.73
C ALA A 369 12.27 32.66 10.83
N SER A 370 12.76 32.48 12.06
CA SER A 370 12.62 33.46 13.13
C SER A 370 13.46 33.08 14.34
N ASP A 371 14.77 32.87 14.18
CA ASP A 371 15.73 32.87 15.31
C ASP A 371 17.09 33.32 14.78
N LEU A 372 17.13 34.57 14.31
CA LEU A 372 18.36 35.30 13.98
C LEU A 372 18.28 36.73 14.53
N VAL A 373 17.86 36.89 15.78
CA VAL A 373 18.24 38.06 16.61
C VAL A 373 18.25 37.65 18.09
N SER A 374 19.30 36.95 18.52
CA SER A 374 19.94 37.14 19.84
C SER A 374 21.03 36.10 20.04
N ALA A 375 22.08 36.18 19.22
CA ALA A 375 23.38 35.66 19.65
C ALA A 375 24.04 36.77 20.47
N SER A 376 24.04 36.65 21.79
CA SER A 376 25.12 37.19 22.62
C SER A 376 25.95 36.03 23.12
N ALA A 377 27.23 36.11 22.81
CA ALA A 377 28.26 35.12 23.04
C ALA A 377 28.40 34.68 24.51
N SER A 378 28.50 33.37 24.73
CA SER A 378 29.57 32.73 25.52
C SER A 378 29.40 31.21 25.50
N ASP A 379 30.53 30.53 25.37
CA ASP A 379 30.78 29.13 25.72
C ASP A 379 30.49 28.04 24.68
N LEU A 380 31.41 28.02 23.70
CA LEU A 380 31.97 26.80 23.13
C LEU A 380 32.73 25.99 24.21
N ALA A 381 32.77 24.68 23.97
CA ALA A 381 33.65 23.65 24.55
C ALA A 381 33.13 22.94 25.81
N SER A 382 32.65 21.70 25.62
CA SER A 382 33.24 20.52 26.28
C SER A 382 32.58 19.20 25.83
N ALA A 383 33.45 18.20 25.63
CA ALA A 383 33.20 16.77 25.71
C ALA A 383 32.55 16.04 24.51
N SER A 384 33.42 15.74 23.54
CA SER A 384 33.45 14.43 22.88
C SER A 384 33.77 13.30 23.87
N ALA A 385 33.29 12.10 23.52
CA ALA A 385 33.72 10.78 23.98
C ALA A 385 33.34 10.36 25.41
N SER A 386 32.48 9.33 25.52
CA SER A 386 32.92 7.98 25.93
C SER A 386 31.75 7.02 26.19
N VAL A 387 32.07 5.73 26.05
CA VAL A 387 31.42 4.53 26.61
C VAL A 387 30.37 3.82 25.76
N SER A 388 30.91 2.94 24.90
CA SER A 388 30.40 1.59 24.66
C SER A 388 30.47 0.77 25.96
N ALA A 389 29.40 0.06 26.33
CA ALA A 389 29.42 -1.30 26.90
C ALA A 389 28.02 -1.80 27.28
N SER A 390 27.63 -2.93 26.67
CA SER A 390 27.17 -4.16 27.34
C SER A 390 26.05 -4.06 28.39
N ALA A 391 24.91 -4.74 28.16
CA ALA A 391 24.60 -6.03 28.79
C ALA A 391 23.10 -6.40 28.76
N SER A 392 22.87 -7.65 28.38
CA SER A 392 21.92 -8.64 28.94
C SER A 392 20.41 -8.36 29.00
N VAL A 393 19.72 -9.21 28.24
CA VAL A 393 18.39 -9.80 28.49
C VAL A 393 18.24 -10.27 29.95
N PRO A 394 17.02 -10.21 30.51
CA PRO A 394 16.52 -11.41 31.16
C PRO A 394 15.09 -11.81 30.74
N ASN A 395 15.02 -13.13 30.59
CA ASN A 395 13.89 -14.01 30.38
C ASN A 395 12.96 -14.01 31.60
N SER A 396 11.63 -13.94 31.42
CA SER A 396 10.69 -14.39 32.46
C SER A 396 9.48 -15.11 31.85
N LYS A 397 9.29 -16.36 32.30
CA LYS A 397 8.16 -17.25 31.97
C LYS A 397 6.91 -16.85 32.78
N PRO A 398 5.69 -17.15 32.28
CA PRO A 398 4.45 -16.90 33.01
C PRO A 398 4.11 -18.07 33.97
N LYS A 399 3.55 -17.74 35.14
CA LYS A 399 2.84 -18.68 36.02
C LYS A 399 1.53 -18.06 36.48
N GLY A 400 0.43 -18.79 36.35
CA GLY A 400 -0.86 -18.41 36.91
C GLY A 400 -1.99 -19.38 36.55
N LYS A 401 -1.97 -20.58 37.14
CA LYS A 401 -3.06 -21.58 37.05
C LYS A 401 -4.29 -21.09 37.82
N ARG A 402 -5.49 -21.22 37.26
CA ARG A 402 -6.74 -21.40 38.03
C ARG A 402 -7.42 -22.69 37.59
N LYS A 403 -7.62 -23.57 38.57
CA LYS A 403 -8.34 -24.85 38.48
C LYS A 403 -9.81 -24.60 38.81
N TYR A 404 -10.72 -25.23 38.07
CA TYR A 404 -11.98 -25.74 38.62
C TYR A 404 -12.18 -27.19 38.12
N LYS A 405 -12.28 -28.12 39.08
CA LYS A 405 -12.80 -29.50 38.98
C LYS A 405 -14.23 -29.43 39.56
N ARG A 406 -15.26 -30.21 39.23
CA ARG A 406 -15.57 -31.45 38.47
C ARG A 406 -17.12 -31.49 38.38
N LYS A 407 -17.81 -32.18 37.47
CA LYS A 407 -18.06 -33.64 37.45
C LYS A 407 -18.86 -34.05 36.17
N PRO A 408 -18.93 -35.35 35.84
CA PRO A 408 -19.00 -35.86 34.48
C PRO A 408 -20.38 -36.34 34.03
N LYS A 409 -20.60 -36.45 32.72
CA LYS A 409 -21.35 -37.56 32.12
C LYS A 409 -20.98 -37.72 30.64
N ASP A 410 -20.92 -38.99 30.25
CA ASP A 410 -20.42 -39.56 29.02
C ASP A 410 -21.26 -39.18 27.79
N ASP A 411 -20.61 -38.95 26.64
CA ASP A 411 -20.79 -39.75 25.41
C ASP A 411 -20.18 -39.03 24.19
N ALA A 412 -19.76 -39.85 23.24
CA ALA A 412 -18.86 -39.58 22.13
C ALA A 412 -19.41 -38.62 21.06
N SER A 413 -18.54 -37.76 20.52
CA SER A 413 -18.47 -37.45 19.07
C SER A 413 -17.30 -36.50 18.78
N ASP A 414 -16.55 -36.83 17.74
CA ASP A 414 -15.53 -36.02 17.07
C ASP A 414 -16.06 -34.64 16.66
N ASP A 415 -15.32 -33.56 16.92
CA ASP A 415 -15.33 -32.36 16.06
C ASP A 415 -14.08 -31.49 16.28
N ASP A 416 -13.15 -31.54 15.33
CA ASP A 416 -12.02 -30.63 15.18
C ASP A 416 -12.51 -29.33 14.50
N SER A 417 -12.82 -28.30 15.29
CA SER A 417 -13.07 -26.95 14.75
C SER A 417 -11.78 -26.11 14.74
N GLU A 418 -10.93 -26.34 13.73
CA GLU A 418 -9.89 -25.37 13.34
C GLU A 418 -10.51 -24.20 12.57
N GLU A 419 -10.17 -22.98 13.00
CA GLU A 419 -10.46 -21.72 12.31
C GLU A 419 -9.90 -21.72 10.87
N LYS A 420 -10.79 -21.77 9.89
CA LYS A 420 -10.46 -21.56 8.46
C LYS A 420 -10.38 -20.06 8.13
N PRO A 421 -9.30 -19.57 7.53
CA PRO A 421 -9.32 -18.28 6.84
C PRO A 421 -10.01 -18.42 5.48
N GLU A 422 -10.96 -17.51 5.27
CA GLU A 422 -11.69 -17.21 4.04
C GLU A 422 -10.72 -16.91 2.87
N PHE A 423 -11.14 -17.24 1.63
CA PHE A 423 -10.41 -17.21 0.34
C PHE A 423 -9.77 -18.54 -0.14
N GLN A 424 -10.61 -19.49 -0.53
CA GLN A 424 -10.28 -20.49 -1.56
C GLN A 424 -11.21 -20.32 -2.76
N TYR A 425 -10.79 -19.54 -3.75
CA TYR A 425 -11.24 -19.73 -5.12
C TYR A 425 -10.01 -19.65 -6.02
N ILE A 426 -9.95 -20.54 -7.00
CA ILE A 426 -8.80 -20.89 -7.86
C ILE A 426 -7.87 -21.92 -7.21
N ASN A 427 -8.30 -23.18 -7.18
CA ASN A 427 -7.42 -24.36 -7.32
C ASN A 427 -8.21 -25.68 -7.33
N LYS A 428 -9.22 -25.83 -8.20
CA LYS A 428 -9.75 -27.15 -8.61
C LYS A 428 -10.41 -27.02 -9.98
N LEU A 429 -9.61 -26.97 -11.04
CA LEU A 429 -10.08 -27.43 -12.35
C LEU A 429 -9.50 -28.82 -12.56
N THR A 430 -10.37 -29.78 -12.82
CA THR A 430 -9.98 -31.16 -13.11
C THR A 430 -9.32 -31.23 -14.50
N PRO A 431 -8.45 -32.23 -14.75
CA PRO A 431 -7.83 -32.41 -16.07
C PRO A 431 -8.84 -32.48 -17.23
N ASP A 432 -10.06 -32.98 -16.99
CA ASP A 432 -11.12 -33.06 -17.99
C ASP A 432 -11.71 -31.68 -18.34
N GLU A 433 -11.70 -30.73 -17.40
CA GLU A 433 -12.18 -29.35 -17.63
C GLU A 433 -11.18 -28.49 -18.41
N LEU A 434 -9.89 -28.84 -18.37
CA LEU A 434 -8.84 -28.19 -19.17
C LEU A 434 -8.87 -28.61 -20.64
N SER A 435 -9.39 -29.79 -20.96
CA SER A 435 -9.47 -30.31 -22.34
C SER A 435 -10.53 -29.64 -23.21
N LYS A 436 -11.38 -28.78 -22.63
CA LYS A 436 -12.46 -28.07 -23.33
C LYS A 436 -12.05 -26.68 -23.86
N PHE A 437 -10.78 -26.31 -23.71
CA PHE A 437 -10.24 -25.02 -24.12
C PHE A 437 -9.10 -25.12 -25.14
N ASP A 438 -8.96 -26.27 -25.81
CA ASP A 438 -8.13 -26.40 -27.02
C ASP A 438 -8.97 -26.19 -28.28
#